data_AF-A0A0F2Q766-F1
#
_entry.id   AF-A0A0F2Q766-F1
#
_cell.length_a   1.000
_cell.length_b   1.000
_cell.length_c   1.000
_cell.angle_alpha   90.00
_cell.angle_beta   90.00
_cell.angle_gamma   90.00
#
_symmetry.space_group_name_H-M   'P 1'
#
loop_
_entity.id
_entity.type
_entity.pdbx_description
1 polymer ?
#
loop_
_entity_poly.entity_id
_entity_poly.type
_entity_poly.pdbx_seq_one_letter_code
_entity_poly.pdbx_strand_id
1 'polypeptide(L)' 'MNKVEIQPYHIAKRYKCNLCDRLEKVEKRLVIWQQSQVVGDLLLCSPCLEVILKIIEGEQQVIEEWNFKGGEE' A
#
# COMPACT_ATOMS: atom_id res chain seq x y z
N MET A 1 -9.97 13.61 6.22
CA MET A 1 -9.34 12.50 6.94
C MET A 1 -8.65 11.62 5.91
N ASN A 2 -7.39 11.26 6.13
CA ASN A 2 -6.71 10.31 5.25
C ASN A 2 -7.08 8.90 5.71
N LYS A 3 -7.41 8.02 4.77
CA LYS A 3 -7.73 6.62 5.10
C LYS A 3 -7.14 5.69 4.07
N VAL A 4 -6.93 4.45 4.49
CA VAL A 4 -6.56 3.35 3.62
C VAL A 4 -7.71 2.35 3.63
N GLU A 5 -8.03 1.80 2.46
CA GLU A 5 -9.16 0.88 2.28
C GLU A 5 -8.72 -0.33 1.45
N ILE A 6 -9.10 -1.53 1.88
CA ILE A 6 -8.84 -2.75 1.11
C ILE A 6 -10.04 -3.01 0.20
N GLN A 7 -9.82 -3.07 -1.11
CA GLN A 7 -10.86 -3.43 -2.08
C GLN A 7 -10.53 -4.77 -2.74
N PRO A 8 -11.44 -5.77 -2.67
CA PRO A 8 -11.26 -7.03 -3.39
C PRO A 8 -11.50 -6.84 -4.90
N TYR A 9 -10.75 -7.58 -5.71
CA TYR A 9 -11.06 -7.73 -7.12
C TYR A 9 -12.18 -8.77 -7.32
N HIS A 10 -13.12 -8.47 -8.21
CA HIS A 10 -14.13 -9.44 -8.64
C HIS A 10 -13.51 -10.65 -9.34
N ILE A 11 -12.41 -10.45 -10.06
CA ILE A 11 -11.64 -11.50 -10.73
C ILE A 11 -10.18 -11.25 -10.39
N ALA A 12 -9.57 -12.18 -9.66
CA ALA A 12 -8.15 -12.11 -9.35
C ALA A 12 -7.32 -12.23 -10.63
N LYS A 13 -6.31 -11.37 -10.75
CA LYS A 13 -5.43 -11.29 -11.92
C LYS A 13 -3.98 -11.37 -11.48
N ARG A 14 -3.09 -11.76 -12.40
CA ARG A 14 -1.64 -11.74 -12.15
C ARG A 14 -1.11 -10.34 -12.38
N TYR A 15 -0.50 -9.76 -11.35
CA TYR A 15 0.12 -8.44 -11.40
C TYR A 15 1.50 -8.49 -10.76
N LYS A 16 2.37 -7.55 -11.17
CA LYS A 16 3.63 -7.30 -10.48
C LYS A 16 3.31 -6.61 -9.16
N CYS A 17 3.71 -7.20 -8.04
CA CYS A 17 3.54 -6.59 -6.72
C CYS A 17 4.33 -5.27 -6.66
N ASN A 18 3.71 -4.18 -6.22
CA ASN A 18 4.38 -2.88 -6.12
C ASN A 18 5.45 -2.83 -5.02
N LEU A 19 5.47 -3.79 -4.08
CA LEU A 19 6.45 -3.82 -2.99
C LEU A 19 7.63 -4.76 -3.26
N CYS A 20 7.36 -6.02 -3.64
CA CYS A 20 8.43 -7.02 -3.81
C CYS A 20 8.71 -7.38 -5.27
N ASP A 21 8.05 -6.71 -6.22
CA ASP A 21 8.23 -6.89 -7.66
C ASP A 21 7.95 -8.30 -8.23
N ARG A 22 7.48 -9.24 -7.41
CA ARG A 22 7.09 -10.59 -7.86
C ARG A 22 5.79 -10.57 -8.65
N LEU A 23 5.73 -11.38 -9.70
CA LEU A 23 4.52 -11.59 -10.51
C LEU A 23 3.64 -12.64 -9.84
N GLU A 24 2.61 -12.19 -9.15
CA GLU A 24 1.75 -13.04 -8.31
C GLU A 24 0.27 -12.82 -8.62
N LYS A 25 -0.57 -13.74 -8.15
CA LYS A 25 -2.03 -13.54 -8.14
C LYS A 25 -2.36 -12.48 -7.09
N VAL A 26 -3.00 -11.38 -7.51
CA VAL A 26 -3.46 -10.31 -6.64
C VAL A 26 -4.98 -10.35 -6.59
N GLU A 27 -5.50 -10.50 -5.37
CA GLU A 27 -6.94 -10.65 -5.10
C GLU A 27 -7.56 -9.37 -4.52
N LYS A 28 -6.71 -8.47 -4.00
CA LYS A 28 -7.11 -7.23 -3.33
C LYS A 28 -6.16 -6.12 -3.71
N ARG A 29 -6.63 -4.88 -3.68
CA ARG A 29 -5.79 -3.68 -3.78
C ARG A 29 -5.95 -2.81 -2.53
N LEU A 30 -4.89 -2.08 -2.22
CA LEU A 30 -4.88 -1.11 -1.13
C LEU A 30 -5.14 0.28 -1.72
N VAL A 31 -6.30 0.87 -1.44
CA VAL A 31 -6.71 2.18 -1.96
C VAL A 31 -6.39 3.26 -0.94
N ILE A 32 -5.73 4.31 -1.40
CA ILE A 32 -5.30 5.45 -0.58
C ILE A 32 -6.24 6.61 -0.85
N TRP A 33 -6.84 7.12 0.23
CA TRP A 33 -7.78 8.23 0.18
C TRP A 33 -7.20 9.45 0.90
N GLN A 34 -7.35 10.60 0.27
CA GLN A 34 -7.14 11.90 0.88
C GLN A 34 -8.47 12.62 0.90
N GLN A 35 -9.02 12.84 2.10
CA GLN A 35 -10.38 13.36 2.29
C GLN A 35 -11.43 12.45 1.63
N SER A 36 -12.01 12.86 0.51
CA SER A 36 -13.01 12.11 -0.25
C SER A 36 -12.54 11.72 -1.64
N GLN A 37 -11.25 11.94 -1.95
CA GLN A 37 -10.66 11.65 -3.24
C GLN A 37 -9.71 10.46 -3.14
N VAL A 38 -9.78 9.57 -4.14
CA VAL A 38 -8.77 8.54 -4.36
C VAL A 38 -7.52 9.21 -4.91
N VAL A 39 -6.41 9.09 -4.19
CA VAL A 39 -5.11 9.65 -4.61
C VAL A 39 -4.16 8.58 -5.14
N GLY A 40 -4.49 7.30 -4.96
CA GLY A 40 -3.77 6.20 -5.57
C GLY A 40 -4.22 4.84 -5.04
N ASP A 41 -3.66 3.79 -5.63
CA ASP A 41 -3.80 2.42 -5.17
C ASP A 41 -2.50 1.63 -5.31
N LEU A 42 -2.34 0.60 -4.48
CA LEU A 42 -1.23 -0.34 -4.53
C LEU A 42 -1.73 -1.77 -4.79
N LEU A 43 -1.08 -2.42 -5.75
CA LEU A 43 -1.24 -3.82 -6.08
C LEU A 43 -0.22 -4.64 -5.29
N LEU A 44 -0.67 -5.26 -4.21
CA LEU A 44 0.18 -6.02 -3.30
C LEU A 44 -0.19 -7.50 -3.36
N CYS A 45 0.83 -8.37 -3.43
CA CYS A 45 0.61 -9.79 -3.16
C CYS A 45 0.23 -9.98 -1.68
N SER A 46 -0.47 -11.07 -1.36
CA SER A 46 -1.02 -11.29 -0.01
C SER A 46 0.01 -11.11 1.12
N PRO A 47 1.24 -11.67 1.04
CA PRO A 47 2.23 -11.47 2.10
C PRO A 47 2.64 -10.00 2.28
N CYS A 48 2.78 -9.26 1.18
CA CYS A 48 3.12 -7.83 1.25
C CYS A 48 1.96 -7.00 1.80
N LEU A 49 0.72 -7.33 1.43
CA LEU A 49 -0.48 -6.66 1.96
C LEU A 49 -0.58 -6.84 3.48
N GLU A 50 -0.34 -8.06 3.98
CA GLU A 50 -0.34 -8.35 5.42
C GLU A 50 0.70 -7.52 6.17
N VAL A 51 1.93 -7.43 5.65
CA VAL A 51 2.99 -6.60 6.27
C VAL A 51 2.57 -5.13 6.32
N ILE A 52 2.03 -4.59 5.22
CA ILE A 52 1.59 -3.19 5.17
C ILE A 52 0.45 -2.92 6.15
N LEU A 53 -0.49 -3.85 6.33
CA LEU A 53 -1.60 -3.67 7.28
C LEU A 53 -1.11 -3.59 8.73
N LYS A 54 -0.16 -4.44 9.12
CA LYS A 54 0.46 -4.38 10.45
C LYS A 54 1.15 -3.05 10.72
N ILE A 55 1.80 -2.48 9.71
CA ILE A 55 2.43 -1.16 9.80
C ILE A 55 1.35 -0.08 9.99
N ILE A 56 0.26 -0.11 9.22
CA ILE A 56 -0.85 0.85 9.32
C ILE A 56 -1.57 0.75 10.67
N GLU A 57 -1.76 -0.47 11.18
CA GLU A 57 -2.38 -0.75 12.49
C GLU A 57 -1.47 -0.34 13.66
N GLY A 58 -0.23 0.07 13.39
CA GLY A 58 0.72 0.50 14.41
C GLY A 58 1.30 -0.67 15.21
N GLU A 59 1.25 -1.90 14.69
CA GLU A 59 1.88 -3.07 15.34
C GLU A 59 3.42 -2.99 15.31
N GLN A 60 3.99 -2.04 14.57
CA GLN A 60 5.42 -1.82 14.45
C GLN A 60 5.78 -0.40 14.89
N GLN A 61 6.86 -0.26 15.64
CA GLN A 61 7.40 1.04 16.03
C GLN A 61 8.26 1.60 14.88
N VAL A 62 8.03 2.86 14.52
CA VAL A 62 8.94 3.60 13.64
C VAL A 62 10.24 3.83 14.41
N ILE A 63 11.32 3.20 13.96
CA ILE A 63 12.65 3.33 14.58
C ILE A 63 13.46 4.50 13.99
N GLU A 64 13.20 4.86 12.75
CA GLU A 64 13.88 5.93 12.02
C GLU A 64 12.94 6.51 10.95
N GLU A 65 12.97 7.83 10.77
CA GLU A 65 12.19 8.55 9.77
C GLU A 65 13.10 9.55 9.05
N TRP A 66 13.18 9.47 7.72
CA TRP A 66 13.94 10.42 6.91
C TRP A 66 13.02 11.51 6.36
N ASN A 67 13.39 12.77 6.62
CA ASN A 67 12.67 13.92 6.11
C ASN A 67 13.44 14.53 4.93
N PHE A 68 13.01 14.24 3.70
CA PHE A 68 13.62 14.74 2.47
C PHE A 68 13.15 16.17 2.13
N LYS A 69 13.23 17.09 3.08
CA LYS A 69 12.98 18.51 2.83
C LYS A 69 14.18 19.12 2.12
N GLY A 70 13.99 19.50 0.85
CA GLY A 70 14.90 20.38 0.11
C GLY A 70 15.84 19.64 -0.84
N GLY A 71 15.34 19.35 -2.04
CA GLY A 71 16.20 19.40 -3.22
C GLY A 71 16.15 20.84 -3.72
N GLU A 72 17.23 21.60 -3.51
CA GLU A 72 17.46 22.82 -4.30
C GLU A 72 17.97 22.36 -5.67
N GLU A 73 17.32 22.83 -6.74
CA GLU A 73 17.69 22.56 -8.14
C GLU A 73 19.08 23.12 -8.50
#